data_AF-A0A7V3NZP0-F1
#
_entry.id   AF-A0A7V3NZP0-F1
#
_cell.length_a   1.000
_cell.length_b   1.000
_cell.length_c   1.000
_cell.angle_alpha   90.00
_cell.angle_beta   90.00
_cell.angle_gamma   90.00
#
_symmetry.space_group_name_H-M   'P 1'
#
loop_
_entity.id
_entity.type
_entity.pdbx_description
1 polymer ?
#
loop_
_entity_poly.entity_id
_entity_poly.type
_entity_poly.pdbx_seq_one_letter_code
_entity_poly.pdbx_strand_id
1 'polypeptide(L)'
;KQGRVNFLIGTAHFSPYHYRKSLHYLIEKSAKVIFEGPLDEESRQKIVAMGMQSNGADILKSLDDPTTLKLRKLMEDLFVSPSALSVIPSWPLTQDQFLFEFFQNRRPWLAFFQIWAHFLKKHGWLYSLDLEAWQMARKLGKEIVFLETIEEQIAGLEGIPLERIVNFLKKIDFWEELAKNYAQFYAAGKIEALLAVTKDFPTRCPAIVENRDTVMFNRLRSIFAEGQGMAFLGTVHLPGINKRLQQEGYELKQILNIT
;
A
#
# COMPACT_ATOMS: atom_id res chain seq x y z
N LYS A 1 -4.06 15.34 23.46
CA LYS A 1 -4.85 16.61 23.53
C LYS A 1 -5.83 16.48 24.70
N GLN A 2 -5.93 17.47 25.60
CA GLN A 2 -6.91 17.45 26.73
C GLN A 2 -6.85 16.15 27.58
N GLY A 3 -5.65 15.64 27.88
CA GLY A 3 -5.45 14.39 28.62
C GLY A 3 -5.78 13.10 27.85
N ARG A 4 -6.36 13.20 26.63
CA ARG A 4 -6.67 12.06 25.77
C ARG A 4 -5.46 11.67 24.92
N VAL A 5 -5.21 10.37 24.84
CA VAL A 5 -4.11 9.75 24.10
C VAL A 5 -4.68 8.87 23.00
N ASN A 6 -4.11 8.99 21.80
CA ASN A 6 -4.39 8.15 20.64
C ASN A 6 -3.05 7.69 20.03
N PHE A 7 -3.08 6.63 19.24
CA PHE A 7 -1.92 6.13 18.51
C PHE A 7 -2.10 6.34 17.01
N LEU A 8 -1.03 6.77 16.36
CA LEU A 8 -0.94 6.88 14.91
C LEU A 8 0.23 6.01 14.44
N ILE A 9 -0.07 5.02 13.62
CA ILE A 9 0.87 4.05 13.08
C ILE A 9 1.01 4.32 11.58
N GLY A 10 2.23 4.65 11.16
CA GLY A 10 2.62 4.66 9.76
C GLY A 10 2.76 3.25 9.22
N THR A 11 2.01 2.86 8.20
CA THR A 11 2.08 1.50 7.64
C THR A 11 2.96 1.43 6.40
N ALA A 12 3.70 0.33 6.32
CA ALA A 12 4.52 -0.03 5.17
C ALA A 12 3.73 -0.73 4.05
N HIS A 13 2.46 -1.09 4.33
CA HIS A 13 1.62 -2.02 3.59
C HIS A 13 2.21 -3.43 3.46
N PHE A 14 3.37 -3.56 2.82
CA PHE A 14 4.14 -4.80 2.69
C PHE A 14 5.35 -4.77 3.63
N SER A 15 5.77 -5.92 4.14
CA SER A 15 6.96 -6.01 4.98
C SER A 15 7.66 -7.37 4.86
N PRO A 16 9.00 -7.41 4.99
CA PRO A 16 9.74 -8.66 5.19
C PRO A 16 9.64 -9.18 6.64
N TYR A 17 9.04 -8.42 7.55
CA TYR A 17 8.89 -8.78 8.95
C TYR A 17 7.41 -8.81 9.36
N HIS A 18 7.06 -9.69 10.30
CA HIS A 18 5.75 -9.66 10.96
C HIS A 18 5.83 -8.83 12.26
N TYR A 19 4.74 -8.17 12.64
CA TYR A 19 4.72 -7.29 13.83
C TYR A 19 3.76 -7.76 14.92
N ARG A 20 3.31 -9.02 14.85
CA ARG A 20 2.28 -9.61 15.73
C ARG A 20 2.38 -9.27 17.22
N LYS A 21 3.57 -9.35 17.83
CA LYS A 21 3.77 -9.04 19.26
C LYS A 21 3.50 -7.56 19.56
N SER A 22 4.15 -6.67 18.81
CA SER A 22 3.97 -5.22 18.96
C SER A 22 2.54 -4.80 18.63
N LEU A 23 1.93 -5.38 17.59
CA LEU A 23 0.54 -5.14 17.22
C LEU A 23 -0.42 -5.57 18.33
N HIS A 24 -0.22 -6.75 18.92
CA HIS A 24 -1.04 -7.20 20.05
C HIS A 24 -0.97 -6.20 21.20
N TYR A 25 0.25 -5.87 21.65
CA TYR A 25 0.48 -4.94 22.76
C TYR A 25 -0.16 -3.56 22.53
N LEU A 26 -0.07 -3.05 21.30
CA LEU A 26 -0.64 -1.76 20.94
C LEU A 26 -2.16 -1.82 20.88
N ILE A 27 -2.70 -2.75 20.09
CA ILE A 27 -4.13 -2.84 19.82
C ILE A 27 -4.91 -3.13 21.10
N GLU A 28 -4.37 -3.94 22.01
CA GLU A 28 -5.00 -4.24 23.31
C GLU A 28 -5.36 -2.97 24.10
N LYS A 29 -4.53 -1.92 24.03
CA LYS A 29 -4.72 -0.65 24.74
C LYS A 29 -5.69 0.33 24.07
N SER A 30 -6.13 0.01 22.85
CA SER A 30 -7.07 0.84 22.09
C SER A 30 -8.50 0.35 22.26
N ALA A 31 -9.46 1.27 22.21
CA ALA A 31 -10.88 0.95 22.12
C ALA A 31 -11.31 0.77 20.65
N LYS A 32 -10.82 1.69 19.79
CA LYS A 32 -11.12 1.74 18.36
C LYS A 32 -9.84 1.58 17.54
N VAL A 33 -9.89 0.72 16.53
CA VAL A 33 -8.82 0.52 15.55
C VAL A 33 -9.29 1.02 14.20
N ILE A 34 -8.52 1.92 13.60
CA ILE A 34 -8.91 2.72 12.45
C ILE A 34 -7.96 2.38 11.30
N PHE A 35 -8.51 2.13 10.12
CA PHE A 35 -7.75 1.88 8.89
C PHE A 35 -8.15 2.86 7.80
N GLU A 36 -7.31 3.05 6.78
CA GLU A 36 -7.65 3.87 5.61
C GLU A 36 -8.96 3.42 4.97
N GLY A 37 -9.06 2.14 4.57
CA GLY A 37 -10.27 1.59 3.99
C GLY A 37 -10.45 0.11 4.32
N PRO A 38 -11.52 -0.51 3.79
CA PRO A 38 -11.85 -1.89 4.12
C PRO A 38 -10.77 -2.88 3.68
N LEU A 39 -10.48 -3.86 4.55
CA LEU A 39 -9.40 -4.86 4.36
C LEU A 39 -9.92 -6.29 4.21
N ASP A 40 -11.23 -6.48 4.23
CA ASP A 40 -11.87 -7.78 4.02
C ASP A 40 -11.74 -8.25 2.57
N GLU A 41 -11.98 -9.55 2.37
CA GLU A 41 -11.78 -10.19 1.07
C GLU A 41 -12.77 -9.71 0.00
N GLU A 42 -14.02 -9.42 0.37
CA GLU A 42 -15.03 -8.92 -0.58
C GLU A 42 -14.62 -7.56 -1.13
N SER A 43 -14.19 -6.66 -0.24
CA SER A 43 -13.67 -5.34 -0.57
C SER A 43 -12.44 -5.41 -1.49
N ARG A 44 -11.48 -6.29 -1.19
CA ARG A 44 -10.30 -6.53 -2.03
C ARG A 44 -10.68 -7.04 -3.43
N GLN A 45 -11.65 -7.95 -3.51
CA GLN A 45 -12.12 -8.49 -4.79
C GLN A 45 -12.76 -7.40 -5.67
N LYS A 46 -13.51 -6.46 -5.08
CA LYS A 46 -14.07 -5.31 -5.80
C LYS A 46 -12.97 -4.43 -6.41
N ILE A 47 -11.92 -4.12 -5.66
CA ILE A 47 -10.76 -3.36 -6.16
C ILE A 47 -10.11 -4.11 -7.32
N VAL A 48 -9.81 -5.40 -7.14
CA VAL A 48 -9.20 -6.21 -8.21
C VAL A 48 -10.09 -6.26 -9.45
N ALA A 49 -11.39 -6.49 -9.31
CA ALA A 49 -12.34 -6.53 -10.43
C ALA A 49 -12.36 -5.20 -11.22
N MET A 50 -12.32 -4.07 -10.51
CA MET A 50 -12.23 -2.75 -11.14
C MET A 50 -10.90 -2.55 -11.89
N GLY A 51 -9.81 -3.06 -11.33
CA GLY A 51 -8.49 -3.02 -11.96
C GLY A 51 -8.32 -3.98 -13.13
N MET A 52 -9.14 -5.03 -13.27
CA MET A 52 -9.10 -5.98 -14.40
C MET A 52 -9.80 -5.46 -15.67
N GLN A 53 -10.17 -4.17 -15.69
CA GLN A 53 -10.74 -3.53 -16.87
C GLN A 53 -9.63 -3.04 -17.81
N SER A 54 -9.83 -3.18 -19.12
CA SER A 54 -8.79 -2.93 -20.13
C SER A 54 -8.44 -1.45 -20.28
N ASN A 55 -7.23 -1.04 -19.83
CA ASN A 55 -6.67 0.29 -20.10
C ASN A 55 -5.12 0.37 -19.95
N GLY A 56 -4.43 -0.75 -19.79
CA GLY A 56 -3.01 -0.78 -19.38
C GLY A 56 -2.04 -0.96 -20.53
N ALA A 57 -2.51 -1.22 -21.75
CA ALA A 57 -1.67 -1.45 -22.93
C ALA A 57 -0.72 -0.28 -23.24
N ASP A 58 -1.07 0.94 -22.80
CA ASP A 58 -0.23 2.12 -22.98
C ASP A 58 1.03 2.11 -22.10
N ILE A 59 1.07 1.30 -21.02
CA ILE A 59 2.32 1.07 -20.28
C ILE A 59 3.35 0.46 -21.20
N LEU A 60 3.01 -0.66 -21.86
CA LEU A 60 3.96 -1.42 -22.66
C LEU A 60 4.54 -0.59 -23.82
N LYS A 61 3.70 0.22 -24.48
CA LYS A 61 4.14 1.15 -25.54
C LYS A 61 5.13 2.22 -25.06
N SER A 62 5.12 2.53 -23.76
CA SER A 62 5.92 3.60 -23.14
C SER A 62 7.24 3.10 -22.53
N LEU A 63 7.42 1.79 -22.44
CA LEU A 63 8.63 1.14 -21.92
C LEU A 63 9.66 0.95 -23.03
N ASP A 64 10.93 1.05 -22.67
CA ASP A 64 12.03 0.67 -23.57
C ASP A 64 12.25 -0.85 -23.56
N ASP A 65 12.91 -1.37 -24.61
CA ASP A 65 13.16 -2.81 -24.75
C ASP A 65 13.93 -3.40 -23.57
N PRO A 66 15.01 -2.75 -23.03
CA PRO A 66 15.70 -3.26 -21.86
C PRO A 66 14.80 -3.42 -20.64
N THR A 67 13.94 -2.44 -20.35
CA THR A 67 12.99 -2.51 -19.23
C THR A 67 11.97 -3.62 -19.44
N THR A 68 11.43 -3.73 -20.66
CA THR A 68 10.47 -4.76 -21.04
C THR A 68 11.04 -6.17 -20.86
N LEU A 69 12.30 -6.38 -21.25
CA LEU A 69 13.00 -7.65 -21.07
C LEU A 69 13.19 -8.01 -19.58
N LYS A 70 13.54 -7.03 -18.74
CA LYS A 70 13.72 -7.24 -17.30
C LYS A 70 12.40 -7.57 -16.60
N LEU A 71 11.31 -6.88 -16.96
CA LEU A 71 9.97 -7.17 -16.43
C LEU A 71 9.52 -8.57 -16.82
N ARG A 72 9.78 -8.99 -18.06
CA ARG A 72 9.52 -10.37 -18.50
C ARG A 72 10.26 -11.39 -17.66
N LYS A 73 11.57 -11.21 -17.49
CA LYS A 73 12.38 -12.11 -16.65
C LYS A 73 11.89 -12.16 -15.21
N LEU A 74 11.53 -11.00 -14.65
CA LEU A 74 10.95 -10.92 -13.30
C LEU A 74 9.70 -11.79 -13.19
N MET A 75 8.83 -11.72 -14.20
CA MET A 75 7.54 -12.38 -14.20
C MET A 75 7.60 -13.84 -14.69
N GLU A 76 8.76 -14.38 -15.11
CA GLU A 76 8.91 -15.66 -15.84
C GLU A 76 8.17 -16.86 -15.19
N ASP A 77 8.18 -16.94 -13.86
CA ASP A 77 7.52 -18.02 -13.14
C ASP A 77 5.98 -17.92 -13.17
N LEU A 78 5.43 -16.74 -13.43
CA LEU A 78 3.99 -16.54 -13.68
C LEU A 78 3.57 -17.06 -15.06
N PHE A 79 4.51 -17.23 -15.99
CA PHE A 79 4.25 -17.81 -17.31
C PHE A 79 4.26 -19.34 -17.27
N VAL A 80 5.05 -19.94 -16.37
CA VAL A 80 5.31 -21.40 -16.33
C VAL A 80 4.36 -22.15 -15.37
N SER A 81 3.67 -21.45 -14.47
CA SER A 81 2.80 -22.09 -13.47
C SER A 81 1.33 -22.13 -13.92
N PRO A 82 0.76 -23.30 -14.27
CA PRO A 82 -0.68 -23.49 -14.23
C PRO A 82 -1.11 -23.62 -12.75
N SER A 83 -1.99 -22.72 -12.29
CA SER A 83 -2.53 -22.56 -10.92
C SER A 83 -1.62 -21.73 -9.97
N ALA A 84 -2.12 -20.64 -9.36
CA ALA A 84 -3.15 -20.65 -8.32
C ALA A 84 -4.37 -19.71 -8.55
N LEU A 85 -4.62 -19.23 -9.78
CA LEU A 85 -5.80 -18.40 -10.13
C LEU A 85 -6.50 -18.85 -11.44
N SER A 86 -6.45 -20.14 -11.78
CA SER A 86 -6.88 -20.63 -13.09
C SER A 86 -8.41 -20.71 -13.26
N VAL A 87 -8.99 -19.82 -14.08
CA VAL A 87 -10.25 -20.07 -14.81
C VAL A 87 -10.13 -19.70 -16.31
N ILE A 88 -8.91 -19.58 -16.87
CA ILE A 88 -8.74 -19.29 -18.31
C ILE A 88 -8.04 -20.48 -18.99
N PRO A 89 -8.56 -21.00 -20.13
CA PRO A 89 -7.95 -22.10 -20.86
C PRO A 89 -6.55 -21.75 -21.34
N SER A 90 -5.62 -22.68 -21.16
CA SER A 90 -4.23 -22.60 -21.60
C SER A 90 -4.13 -22.61 -23.13
N TRP A 91 -3.91 -21.45 -23.73
CA TRP A 91 -3.30 -21.32 -25.05
C TRP A 91 -1.79 -21.05 -24.87
N PRO A 92 -0.89 -21.66 -25.67
CA PRO A 92 0.54 -21.40 -25.53
C PRO A 92 0.84 -20.00 -26.08
N LEU A 93 0.69 -19.00 -25.23
CA LEU A 93 1.09 -17.63 -25.52
C LEU A 93 2.60 -17.55 -25.51
N THR A 94 3.18 -16.87 -26.50
CA THR A 94 4.59 -16.50 -26.41
C THR A 94 4.77 -15.55 -25.21
N GLN A 95 5.98 -15.48 -24.66
CA GLN A 95 6.26 -14.56 -23.55
C GLN A 95 5.94 -13.09 -23.91
N ASP A 96 6.02 -12.70 -25.19
CA ASP A 96 5.60 -11.39 -25.70
C ASP A 96 4.09 -11.19 -25.58
N GLN A 97 3.32 -12.21 -25.99
CA GLN A 97 1.87 -12.18 -25.93
C GLN A 97 1.36 -12.14 -24.49
N PHE A 98 1.97 -12.87 -23.56
CA PHE A 98 1.56 -12.81 -22.15
C PHE A 98 1.80 -11.43 -21.54
N LEU A 99 2.96 -10.79 -21.78
CA LEU A 99 3.20 -9.47 -21.20
C LEU A 99 2.25 -8.43 -21.79
N PHE A 100 1.98 -8.52 -23.09
CA PHE A 100 0.97 -7.71 -23.76
C PHE A 100 -0.42 -7.93 -23.15
N GLU A 101 -0.89 -9.17 -23.05
CA GLU A 101 -2.19 -9.53 -22.45
C GLU A 101 -2.28 -9.15 -20.97
N PHE A 102 -1.17 -9.26 -20.24
CA PHE A 102 -1.09 -8.87 -18.83
C PHE A 102 -1.45 -7.39 -18.67
N PHE A 103 -0.83 -6.53 -19.47
CA PHE A 103 -1.11 -5.09 -19.47
C PHE A 103 -2.45 -4.74 -20.14
N GLN A 104 -2.82 -5.41 -21.23
CA GLN A 104 -4.05 -5.13 -21.98
C GLN A 104 -5.31 -5.34 -21.14
N ASN A 105 -5.32 -6.37 -20.29
CA ASN A 105 -6.48 -6.77 -19.51
C ASN A 105 -6.50 -6.15 -18.10
N ARG A 106 -5.72 -5.09 -17.87
CA ARG A 106 -5.63 -4.43 -16.56
C ARG A 106 -5.59 -2.93 -16.73
N ARG A 107 -6.02 -2.20 -15.70
CA ARG A 107 -5.72 -0.79 -15.53
C ARG A 107 -4.25 -0.61 -15.15
N PRO A 108 -3.63 0.52 -15.50
CA PRO A 108 -2.21 0.76 -15.23
C PRO A 108 -1.78 0.53 -13.78
N TRP A 109 -2.57 1.02 -12.82
CA TRP A 109 -2.28 0.89 -11.40
C TRP A 109 -2.32 -0.58 -10.94
N LEU A 110 -3.27 -1.39 -11.42
CA LEU A 110 -3.37 -2.80 -11.02
C LEU A 110 -2.18 -3.59 -11.56
N ALA A 111 -1.84 -3.38 -12.83
CA ALA A 111 -0.68 -4.01 -13.44
C ALA A 111 0.60 -3.68 -12.66
N PHE A 112 0.80 -2.40 -12.31
CA PHE A 112 1.91 -1.96 -11.48
C PHE A 112 1.95 -2.66 -10.11
N PHE A 113 0.86 -2.64 -9.34
CA PHE A 113 0.86 -3.23 -8.00
C PHE A 113 1.06 -4.74 -8.03
N GLN A 114 0.56 -5.44 -9.05
CA GLN A 114 0.81 -6.88 -9.20
C GLN A 114 2.28 -7.19 -9.51
N ILE A 115 2.91 -6.42 -10.40
CA ILE A 115 4.35 -6.55 -10.69
C ILE A 115 5.17 -6.26 -9.43
N TRP A 116 4.88 -5.16 -8.74
CA TRP A 116 5.58 -4.75 -7.53
C TRP A 116 5.41 -5.77 -6.40
N ALA A 117 4.19 -6.25 -6.15
CA ALA A 117 3.93 -7.28 -5.15
C ALA A 117 4.63 -8.61 -5.48
N HIS A 118 4.69 -8.99 -6.76
CA HIS A 118 5.43 -10.17 -7.20
C HIS A 118 6.94 -10.02 -6.94
N PHE A 119 7.52 -8.87 -7.31
CA PHE A 119 8.91 -8.54 -7.00
C PHE A 119 9.18 -8.64 -5.50
N LEU A 120 8.39 -7.97 -4.67
CA LEU A 120 8.53 -7.99 -3.22
C LEU A 120 8.47 -9.41 -2.65
N LYS A 121 7.51 -10.23 -3.10
CA LYS A 121 7.38 -11.63 -2.69
C LYS A 121 8.62 -12.45 -3.01
N LYS A 122 9.20 -12.29 -4.22
CA LYS A 122 10.47 -12.94 -4.61
C LYS A 122 11.64 -12.55 -3.70
N HIS A 123 11.57 -11.39 -3.05
CA HIS A 123 12.60 -10.87 -2.15
C HIS A 123 12.24 -11.04 -0.66
N GLY A 124 11.32 -11.95 -0.33
CA GLY A 124 11.01 -12.30 1.07
C GLY A 124 10.05 -11.35 1.79
N TRP A 125 9.38 -10.44 1.06
CA TRP A 125 8.33 -9.59 1.64
C TRP A 125 7.00 -10.33 1.63
N LEU A 126 6.78 -11.12 2.67
CA LEU A 126 5.66 -12.06 2.77
C LEU A 126 4.50 -11.55 3.61
N TYR A 127 4.68 -10.44 4.34
CA TYR A 127 3.72 -9.97 5.33
C TYR A 127 3.04 -8.67 4.88
N SER A 128 1.81 -8.47 5.35
CA SER A 128 1.09 -7.22 5.22
C SER A 128 0.76 -6.66 6.59
N LEU A 129 1.26 -5.46 6.90
CA LEU A 129 1.08 -4.86 8.22
C LEU A 129 -0.38 -4.50 8.49
N ASP A 130 -1.07 -3.94 7.48
CA ASP A 130 -2.49 -3.57 7.61
C ASP A 130 -3.34 -4.82 7.86
N LEU A 131 -3.09 -5.91 7.13
CA LEU A 131 -3.82 -7.16 7.29
C LEU A 131 -3.54 -7.81 8.65
N GLU A 132 -2.29 -7.84 9.10
CA GLU A 132 -1.95 -8.36 10.44
C GLU A 132 -2.63 -7.55 11.55
N ALA A 133 -2.63 -6.21 11.44
CA ALA A 133 -3.28 -5.33 12.39
C ALA A 133 -4.80 -5.51 12.38
N TRP A 134 -5.43 -5.62 11.21
CA TRP A 134 -6.86 -5.85 11.07
C TRP A 134 -7.28 -7.20 11.64
N GLN A 135 -6.56 -8.28 11.33
CA GLN A 135 -6.80 -9.61 11.90
C GLN A 135 -6.66 -9.59 13.43
N MET A 136 -5.66 -8.88 13.96
CA MET A 136 -5.44 -8.75 15.40
C MET A 136 -6.58 -7.95 16.06
N ALA A 137 -7.01 -6.84 15.47
CA ALA A 137 -8.12 -6.03 15.96
C ALA A 137 -9.42 -6.84 16.05
N ARG A 138 -9.72 -7.64 15.01
CA ARG A 138 -10.86 -8.56 15.00
C ARG A 138 -10.75 -9.61 16.10
N LYS A 139 -9.58 -10.24 16.22
CA LYS A 139 -9.32 -11.26 17.25
C LYS A 139 -9.52 -10.72 18.67
N LEU A 140 -9.13 -9.46 18.91
CA LEU A 140 -9.25 -8.79 20.19
C LEU A 140 -10.63 -8.11 20.40
N GLY A 141 -11.58 -8.29 19.48
CA GLY A 141 -12.94 -7.76 19.59
C GLY A 141 -13.01 -6.23 19.59
N LYS A 142 -12.06 -5.55 18.95
CA LYS A 142 -12.02 -4.09 18.89
C LYS A 142 -13.05 -3.56 17.90
N GLU A 143 -13.56 -2.36 18.16
CA GLU A 143 -14.35 -1.63 17.17
C GLU A 143 -13.42 -1.23 16.01
N ILE A 144 -13.78 -1.61 14.78
CA ILE A 144 -13.00 -1.31 13.59
C ILE A 144 -13.72 -0.23 12.79
N VAL A 145 -12.99 0.83 12.45
CA VAL A 145 -13.50 1.98 11.67
C VAL A 145 -12.66 2.16 10.41
N PHE A 146 -13.32 2.41 9.28
CA PHE A 146 -12.66 2.73 8.02
C PHE A 146 -12.80 4.23 7.71
N LEU A 147 -11.69 4.85 7.33
CA LEU A 147 -11.66 6.27 7.00
C LEU A 147 -12.11 6.57 5.59
N GLU A 148 -12.23 5.57 4.72
CA GLU A 148 -12.58 5.72 3.31
C GLU A 148 -13.47 4.56 2.85
N THR A 149 -14.25 4.83 1.81
CA THR A 149 -15.01 3.81 1.10
C THR A 149 -14.16 3.17 -0.01
N ILE A 150 -14.65 2.06 -0.56
CA ILE A 150 -13.99 1.38 -1.69
C ILE A 150 -13.98 2.27 -2.93
N GLU A 151 -15.04 3.04 -3.15
CA GLU A 151 -15.15 3.98 -4.27
C GLU A 151 -14.11 5.10 -4.17
N GLU A 152 -13.87 5.63 -2.97
CA GLU A 152 -12.83 6.64 -2.73
C GLU A 152 -11.43 6.06 -2.96
N GLN A 153 -11.18 4.83 -2.52
CA GLN A 153 -9.91 4.15 -2.77
C GLN A 153 -9.68 3.90 -4.27
N ILE A 154 -10.70 3.43 -5.00
CA ILE A 154 -10.63 3.25 -6.46
C ILE A 154 -10.37 4.59 -7.15
N ALA A 155 -11.09 5.66 -6.78
CA ALA A 155 -10.88 6.98 -7.36
C ALA A 155 -9.44 7.49 -7.15
N GLY A 156 -8.85 7.24 -5.97
CA GLY A 156 -7.44 7.53 -5.71
C GLY A 156 -6.49 6.75 -6.62
N LEU A 157 -6.75 5.47 -6.83
CA LEU A 157 -5.96 4.59 -7.71
C LEU A 157 -6.06 5.02 -9.19
N GLU A 158 -7.25 5.42 -9.64
CA GLU A 158 -7.47 5.96 -10.99
C GLU A 158 -6.74 7.28 -11.22
N GLY A 159 -6.53 8.07 -10.16
CA GLY A 159 -5.79 9.32 -10.24
C GLY A 159 -4.27 9.17 -10.28
N ILE A 160 -3.73 7.94 -10.24
CA ILE A 160 -2.28 7.71 -10.35
C ILE A 160 -1.84 7.99 -11.79
N PRO A 161 -0.93 8.96 -12.03
CA PRO A 161 -0.51 9.28 -13.39
C PRO A 161 0.27 8.14 -14.03
N LEU A 162 -0.06 7.82 -15.28
CA LEU A 162 0.57 6.76 -16.07
C LEU A 162 2.09 6.98 -16.18
N GLU A 163 2.53 8.21 -16.38
CA GLU A 163 3.95 8.54 -16.52
C GLU A 163 4.74 8.23 -15.25
N ARG A 164 4.14 8.36 -14.06
CA ARG A 164 4.80 7.98 -12.80
C ARG A 164 5.00 6.47 -12.71
N ILE A 165 4.00 5.69 -13.14
CA ILE A 165 4.10 4.22 -13.22
C ILE A 165 5.23 3.84 -14.19
N VAL A 166 5.21 4.36 -15.41
CA VAL A 166 6.23 4.06 -16.44
C VAL A 166 7.63 4.45 -15.97
N ASN A 167 7.80 5.65 -15.39
CA ASN A 167 9.09 6.11 -14.89
C ASN A 167 9.63 5.25 -13.75
N PHE A 168 8.75 4.70 -12.90
CA PHE A 168 9.15 3.78 -11.84
C PHE A 168 9.53 2.40 -12.39
N LEU A 169 8.77 1.87 -13.37
CA LEU A 169 9.09 0.61 -14.04
C LEU A 169 10.45 0.65 -14.74
N LYS A 170 10.80 1.78 -15.37
CA LYS A 170 12.14 2.02 -15.97
C LYS A 170 13.30 1.98 -14.98
N LYS A 171 13.02 2.08 -13.68
CA LYS A 171 14.01 2.03 -12.59
C LYS A 171 14.12 0.66 -11.94
N ILE A 172 13.74 -0.42 -12.65
CA ILE A 172 13.73 -1.79 -12.11
C ILE A 172 15.06 -2.22 -11.47
N ASP A 173 16.20 -1.76 -12.00
CA ASP A 173 17.52 -2.08 -11.43
C ASP A 173 17.74 -1.52 -10.01
N PHE A 174 17.00 -0.48 -9.64
CA PHE A 174 17.08 0.15 -8.32
C PHE A 174 16.09 -0.45 -7.31
N TRP A 175 15.24 -1.41 -7.70
CA TRP A 175 14.16 -1.90 -6.85
C TRP A 175 14.66 -2.67 -5.63
N GLU A 176 15.74 -3.46 -5.76
CA GLU A 176 16.33 -4.20 -4.64
C GLU A 176 16.90 -3.25 -3.58
N GLU A 177 17.66 -2.24 -4.02
CA GLU A 177 18.19 -1.19 -3.14
C GLU A 177 17.05 -0.41 -2.47
N LEU A 178 16.04 -0.02 -3.25
CA LEU A 178 14.86 0.67 -2.74
C LEU A 178 14.17 -0.16 -1.65
N ALA A 179 13.88 -1.44 -1.90
CA ALA A 179 13.22 -2.31 -0.92
C ALA A 179 14.08 -2.45 0.34
N LYS A 180 15.38 -2.73 0.20
CA LYS A 180 16.31 -2.86 1.34
C LYS A 180 16.33 -1.58 2.19
N ASN A 181 16.52 -0.42 1.56
CA ASN A 181 16.55 0.87 2.25
C ASN A 181 15.21 1.18 2.92
N TYR A 182 14.09 0.88 2.24
CA TYR A 182 12.75 1.03 2.80
C TYR A 182 12.59 0.24 4.10
N ALA A 183 12.91 -1.07 4.08
CA ALA A 183 12.78 -1.92 5.26
C ALA A 183 13.65 -1.43 6.43
N GLN A 184 14.88 -1.00 6.14
CA GLN A 184 15.81 -0.48 7.14
C GLN A 184 15.30 0.83 7.77
N PHE A 185 14.86 1.79 6.95
CA PHE A 185 14.34 3.07 7.45
C PHE A 185 13.02 2.90 8.20
N TYR A 186 12.14 2.02 7.72
CA TYR A 186 10.89 1.71 8.39
C TYR A 186 11.13 1.10 9.78
N ALA A 187 11.98 0.07 9.88
CA ALA A 187 12.31 -0.57 11.15
C ALA A 187 12.99 0.39 12.15
N ALA A 188 13.80 1.32 11.65
CA ALA A 188 14.46 2.34 12.46
C ALA A 188 13.56 3.54 12.83
N GLY A 189 12.32 3.59 12.33
CA GLY A 189 11.42 4.73 12.53
C GLY A 189 11.89 6.02 11.85
N LYS A 190 12.73 5.94 10.82
CA LYS A 190 13.27 7.11 10.09
C LYS A 190 12.29 7.56 9.00
N ILE A 191 11.20 8.20 9.41
CA ILE A 191 10.08 8.57 8.52
C ILE A 191 10.57 9.48 7.38
N GLU A 192 11.38 10.50 7.66
CA GLU A 192 11.88 11.43 6.64
C GLU A 192 12.73 10.73 5.59
N ALA A 193 13.60 9.81 6.02
CA ALA A 193 14.43 9.01 5.11
C ALA A 193 13.58 8.08 4.24
N LEU A 194 12.54 7.46 4.82
CA LEU A 194 11.58 6.61 4.10
C LEU A 194 10.82 7.41 3.03
N LEU A 195 10.35 8.62 3.37
CA LEU A 195 9.69 9.52 2.42
C LEU A 195 10.64 9.93 1.30
N ALA A 196 11.91 10.22 1.62
CA ALA A 196 12.91 10.62 0.63
C ALA A 196 13.22 9.52 -0.39
N VAL A 197 13.41 8.27 0.05
CA VAL A 197 13.71 7.16 -0.88
C VAL A 197 12.51 6.74 -1.72
N THR A 198 11.29 7.01 -1.25
CA THR A 198 10.06 6.64 -1.97
C THR A 198 9.46 7.79 -2.79
N LYS A 199 10.16 8.93 -2.92
CA LYS A 199 9.65 10.13 -3.62
C LYS A 199 9.17 9.86 -5.06
N ASP A 200 9.81 8.92 -5.73
CA ASP A 200 9.52 8.56 -7.12
C ASP A 200 8.51 7.41 -7.24
N PHE A 201 8.04 6.86 -6.11
CA PHE A 201 7.05 5.79 -6.12
C PHE A 201 5.74 6.32 -6.76
N PRO A 202 5.00 5.50 -7.55
CA PRO A 202 3.86 5.99 -8.31
C PRO A 202 2.77 6.67 -7.47
N THR A 203 2.54 6.17 -6.25
CA THR A 203 1.54 6.71 -5.31
C THR A 203 1.96 8.01 -4.62
N ARG A 204 3.17 8.54 -4.86
CA ARG A 204 3.54 9.89 -4.43
C ARG A 204 2.97 10.94 -5.39
N CYS A 205 1.65 11.05 -5.42
CA CYS A 205 0.91 11.99 -6.24
C CYS A 205 -0.25 12.65 -5.49
N PRO A 206 -0.75 13.81 -5.93
CA PRO A 206 -1.84 14.52 -5.26
C PRO A 206 -3.13 13.71 -5.09
N ALA A 207 -3.44 12.82 -6.05
CA ALA A 207 -4.61 11.95 -5.99
C ALA A 207 -4.58 10.97 -4.80
N ILE A 208 -3.37 10.56 -4.38
CA ILE A 208 -3.20 9.67 -3.24
C ILE A 208 -2.97 10.45 -1.96
N VAL A 209 -2.15 11.51 -1.95
CA VAL A 209 -1.76 12.16 -0.68
C VAL A 209 -2.67 13.32 -0.33
N GLU A 210 -2.64 14.40 -1.11
CA GLU A 210 -3.23 15.69 -0.72
C GLU A 210 -4.74 15.63 -0.52
N ASN A 211 -5.45 15.08 -1.51
CA ASN A 211 -6.91 15.04 -1.49
C ASN A 211 -7.42 14.07 -0.42
N ARG A 212 -6.81 12.88 -0.32
CA ARG A 212 -7.21 11.85 0.65
C ARG A 212 -6.84 12.24 2.08
N ASP A 213 -5.69 12.87 2.32
CA ASP A 213 -5.27 13.35 3.65
C ASP A 213 -6.33 14.23 4.30
N THR A 214 -6.97 15.10 3.50
CA THR A 214 -7.99 16.03 4.00
C THR A 214 -9.25 15.28 4.45
N VAL A 215 -9.73 14.34 3.62
CA VAL A 215 -10.91 13.53 3.91
C VAL A 215 -10.65 12.64 5.13
N MET A 216 -9.53 11.91 5.11
CA MET A 216 -9.11 11.03 6.20
C MET A 216 -8.95 11.81 7.50
N PHE A 217 -8.30 12.98 7.47
CA PHE A 217 -8.13 13.80 8.67
C PHE A 217 -9.45 14.24 9.28
N ASN A 218 -10.41 14.69 8.45
CA ASN A 218 -11.71 15.14 8.95
C ASN A 218 -12.47 14.02 9.67
N ARG A 219 -12.40 12.79 9.15
CA ARG A 219 -13.00 11.60 9.75
C ARG A 219 -12.24 11.14 11.00
N LEU A 220 -10.91 11.14 10.93
CA LEU A 220 -10.01 10.79 12.03
C LEU A 220 -10.16 11.73 13.23
N ARG A 221 -10.32 13.03 12.99
CA ARG A 221 -10.40 14.07 14.04
C ARG A 221 -11.52 13.80 15.03
N SER A 222 -12.69 13.41 14.55
CA SER A 222 -13.84 13.10 15.40
C SER A 222 -13.56 11.92 16.32
N ILE A 223 -12.91 10.88 15.79
CA ILE A 223 -12.56 9.67 16.56
C ILE A 223 -11.46 9.99 17.59
N PHE A 224 -10.42 10.72 17.18
CA PHE A 224 -9.33 11.08 18.08
C PHE A 224 -9.76 12.05 19.19
N ALA A 225 -10.82 12.83 18.96
CA ALA A 225 -11.40 13.66 20.00
C ALA A 225 -11.96 12.83 21.16
N GLU A 226 -12.42 11.59 20.94
CA GLU A 226 -12.91 10.70 22.00
C GLU A 226 -11.78 10.08 22.83
N GLY A 227 -10.60 9.87 22.22
CA GLY A 227 -9.44 9.22 22.85
C GLY A 227 -9.43 7.70 22.65
N GLN A 228 -8.31 7.05 23.01
CA GLN A 228 -8.11 5.60 22.88
C GLN A 228 -8.29 5.05 21.45
N GLY A 229 -8.20 5.91 20.44
CA GLY A 229 -8.17 5.52 19.03
C GLY A 229 -6.77 5.12 18.59
N MET A 230 -6.70 4.15 17.68
CA MET A 230 -5.46 3.70 17.06
C MET A 230 -5.61 3.66 15.54
N ALA A 231 -4.93 4.55 14.83
CA ALA A 231 -5.04 4.65 13.37
C ALA A 231 -3.82 4.08 12.66
N PHE A 232 -4.07 3.24 11.65
CA PHE A 232 -3.11 2.68 10.72
C PHE A 232 -3.27 3.39 9.37
N LEU A 233 -2.33 4.28 9.06
CA LEU A 233 -2.27 5.03 7.81
C LEU A 233 -0.94 4.76 7.11
N GLY A 234 -0.94 4.62 5.80
CA GLY A 234 0.25 4.53 4.98
C GLY A 234 1.20 5.66 5.33
N THR A 235 2.50 5.33 5.44
CA THR A 235 3.55 6.29 5.86
C THR A 235 3.56 7.58 5.04
N VAL A 236 3.05 7.54 3.81
CA VAL A 236 2.88 8.71 2.94
C VAL A 236 1.97 9.80 3.48
N HIS A 237 0.96 9.43 4.25
CA HIS A 237 -0.04 10.36 4.78
C HIS A 237 0.42 11.07 6.05
N LEU A 238 1.41 10.51 6.76
CA LEU A 238 1.83 11.03 8.07
C LEU A 238 2.23 12.50 8.06
N PRO A 239 3.01 13.04 7.08
CA PRO A 239 3.35 14.46 7.10
C PRO A 239 2.12 15.38 7.09
N GLY A 240 1.15 15.09 6.23
CA GLY A 240 -0.09 15.87 6.12
C GLY A 240 -0.96 15.72 7.37
N ILE A 241 -1.15 14.49 7.83
CA ILE A 241 -1.95 14.19 9.04
C ILE A 241 -1.31 14.80 10.30
N ASN A 242 0.01 14.67 10.48
CA ASN A 242 0.74 15.21 11.61
C ASN A 242 0.62 16.73 11.69
N LYS A 243 0.82 17.42 10.55
CA LYS A 243 0.68 18.88 10.47
C LYS A 243 -0.73 19.32 10.90
N ARG A 244 -1.77 18.63 10.42
CA ARG A 244 -3.16 18.96 10.75
C ARG A 244 -3.50 18.64 12.21
N LEU A 245 -2.98 17.54 12.76
CA LEU A 245 -3.12 17.22 14.20
C LEU A 245 -2.47 18.30 15.08
N GLN A 246 -1.26 18.76 14.74
CA GLN A 246 -0.59 19.84 15.47
C GLN A 246 -1.38 21.15 15.41
N GLN A 247 -1.94 21.49 14.24
CA GLN A 247 -2.83 22.66 14.08
C GLN A 247 -4.10 22.56 14.94
N GLU A 248 -4.59 21.36 15.19
CA GLU A 248 -5.69 21.09 16.13
C GLU A 248 -5.25 21.04 17.61
N GLY A 249 -3.99 21.34 17.92
CA GLY A 249 -3.47 21.35 19.30
C GLY A 249 -3.16 19.96 19.86
N TYR A 250 -2.90 18.96 19.02
CA TYR A 250 -2.30 17.70 19.46
C TYR A 250 -0.79 17.86 19.60
N GLU A 251 -0.25 17.38 20.72
CA GLU A 251 1.17 17.09 20.85
C GLU A 251 1.46 15.72 20.22
N LEU A 252 2.49 15.66 19.37
CA LEU A 252 2.92 14.44 18.72
C LEU A 252 4.23 13.97 19.33
N LYS A 253 4.25 12.72 19.80
CA LYS A 253 5.44 12.06 20.33
C LYS A 253 5.70 10.79 19.53
N GLN A 254 6.85 10.73 18.87
CA GLN A 254 7.29 9.50 18.23
C GLN A 254 7.73 8.49 19.31
N ILE A 255 7.27 7.26 19.17
CA ILE A 255 7.61 6.15 20.06
C ILE A 255 8.43 5.14 19.25
N LEU A 256 9.64 4.88 19.70
CA LEU A 256 10.52 3.84 19.15
C LEU A 256 10.54 2.64 20.09
N ASN A 257 10.85 1.45 19.55
CA ASN A 257 11.01 0.20 20.31
C ASN A 257 9.75 -0.20 21.10
N ILE A 258 8.70 -0.56 20.36
CA ILE A 258 7.45 -1.07 20.94
C ILE A 258 7.59 -2.59 21.09
N THR A 259 8.03 -3.02 22.26
CA THR A 259 8.13 -4.43 22.68
C THR A 259 7.39 -4.65 23.98
#